data_AF-A0A939SRI3-F1
#
_entry.id   AF-A0A939SRI3-F1
#
_cell.length_a   1.000
_cell.length_b   1.000
_cell.length_c   1.000
_cell.angle_alpha   90.00
_cell.angle_beta   90.00
_cell.angle_gamma   90.00
#
_symmetry.space_group_name_H-M   'P 1'
#
loop_
_entity.id
_entity.type
_entity.pdbx_description
1 polymer ?
#
loop_
_entity_poly.entity_id
_entity_poly.type
_entity_poly.pdbx_seq_one_letter_code
_entity_poly.pdbx_strand_id
1 'polypeptide(L)'
;MTNEGMKFQSFDHVYEENQALMTSTKLLMQLIEAAQQDDIVYTVPGHPRVAETTTVKLEAYAQQHDNIQVEILGGKSFIDEAVKVDPNDGFTCLMLRHLLVSNCTHTLITQVYSPMTAEI
;
A
#
# COMPACT_ATOMS: atom_id res chain seq x y z
N MET A 1 13.68 -3.81 -20.54
CA MET A 1 13.45 -5.26 -20.33
C MET A 1 12.30 -5.67 -21.23
N THR A 2 12.46 -6.81 -21.90
CA THR A 2 11.85 -7.17 -23.18
C THR A 2 10.48 -7.83 -23.02
N ASN A 3 9.43 -7.10 -23.44
CA ASN A 3 8.24 -7.51 -24.20
C ASN A 3 7.84 -9.02 -24.29
N GLU A 4 7.51 -9.65 -23.17
CA GLU A 4 6.87 -10.98 -23.14
C GLU A 4 5.33 -10.88 -23.15
N GLY A 5 4.70 -10.22 -24.13
CA GLY A 5 3.23 -10.22 -24.32
C GLY A 5 2.34 -9.76 -23.13
N MET A 6 2.95 -9.37 -22.01
CA MET A 6 2.29 -9.02 -20.77
C MET A 6 1.87 -7.55 -20.86
N LYS A 7 0.57 -7.31 -20.79
CA LYS A 7 0.01 -5.96 -20.81
C LYS A 7 0.21 -5.33 -19.44
N PHE A 8 1.08 -4.34 -19.36
CA PHE A 8 1.26 -3.53 -18.16
C PHE A 8 0.46 -2.25 -18.28
N GLN A 9 -0.21 -1.87 -17.20
CA GLN A 9 -0.87 -0.59 -17.05
C GLN A 9 -0.35 0.09 -15.79
N SER A 10 0.22 1.29 -15.96
CA SER A 10 0.61 2.13 -14.82
C SER A 10 -0.60 2.87 -14.25
N PHE A 11 -0.60 3.01 -12.93
CA PHE A 11 -1.60 3.79 -12.19
C PHE A 11 -1.04 5.13 -11.66
N ASP A 12 0.15 5.55 -12.10
CA ASP A 12 0.78 6.81 -11.66
C ASP A 12 -0.16 8.01 -11.90
N HIS A 13 -0.83 8.01 -13.06
CA HIS A 13 -1.83 9.01 -13.43
C HIS A 13 -2.97 9.16 -12.41
N VAL A 14 -3.35 8.08 -11.70
CA VAL A 14 -4.43 8.12 -10.70
C VAL A 14 -3.98 8.95 -9.49
N TYR A 15 -2.68 8.95 -9.17
CA TYR A 15 -2.11 9.71 -8.05
C TYR A 15 -1.80 11.18 -8.40
N GLU A 16 -1.61 11.50 -9.68
CA GLU A 16 -1.39 12.87 -10.16
C GLU A 16 -2.66 13.75 -10.12
N GLU A 17 -3.86 13.16 -10.12
CA GLU A 17 -5.17 13.84 -10.18
C GLU A 17 -5.55 14.65 -8.90
N ASN A 18 -4.63 14.88 -7.95
CA ASN A 18 -4.79 15.75 -6.76
C ASN A 18 -6.00 15.45 -5.82
N GLN A 19 -6.64 14.30 -5.95
CA GLN A 19 -7.76 13.88 -5.10
C GLN A 19 -7.51 12.50 -4.48
N ALA A 20 -6.46 12.38 -3.67
CA ALA A 20 -5.94 11.12 -3.11
C ALA A 20 -6.99 10.13 -2.58
N LEU A 21 -8.08 10.60 -1.95
CA LEU A 21 -9.15 9.72 -1.46
C LEU A 21 -10.04 9.17 -2.59
N MET A 22 -10.37 10.01 -3.58
CA MET A 22 -11.16 9.63 -4.75
C MET A 22 -10.35 8.74 -5.70
N THR A 23 -9.05 9.01 -5.80
CA THR A 23 -8.02 8.20 -6.47
C THR A 23 -8.04 6.74 -6.02
N SER A 24 -7.96 6.46 -4.71
CA SER A 24 -7.91 5.06 -4.23
C SER A 24 -9.20 4.29 -4.49
N THR A 25 -10.36 4.93 -4.40
CA THR A 25 -11.65 4.28 -4.67
C THR A 25 -11.84 4.00 -6.17
N LYS A 26 -11.43 4.93 -7.04
CA LYS A 26 -11.43 4.74 -8.50
C LYS A 26 -10.52 3.58 -8.90
N LEU A 27 -9.32 3.52 -8.33
CA LEU A 27 -8.37 2.43 -8.54
C LEU A 27 -8.94 1.09 -8.09
N LEU A 28 -9.53 1.02 -6.90
CA LEU A 28 -10.18 -0.18 -6.37
C LEU A 28 -11.23 -0.74 -7.34
N MET A 29 -12.12 0.12 -7.85
CA MET A 29 -13.18 -0.31 -8.78
C MET A 29 -12.60 -0.84 -10.10
N GLN A 30 -11.57 -0.19 -10.65
CA GLN A 30 -10.89 -0.68 -11.87
C GLN A 30 -10.24 -2.04 -11.66
N LEU A 31 -9.61 -2.27 -10.50
CA LEU A 31 -9.00 -3.55 -10.17
C LEU A 31 -10.05 -4.66 -10.01
N ILE A 32 -11.18 -4.37 -9.36
CA ILE A 32 -12.28 -5.33 -9.21
C ILE A 32 -12.87 -5.69 -10.58
N GLU A 33 -13.13 -4.69 -11.43
CA GLU A 33 -13.67 -4.91 -12.77
C GLU A 33 -12.72 -5.74 -13.64
N ALA A 34 -11.42 -5.44 -13.59
CA ALA A 34 -10.42 -6.21 -14.31
C ALA A 34 -10.31 -7.66 -13.80
N ALA A 35 -10.33 -7.85 -12.48
CA ALA A 35 -10.26 -9.18 -11.85
C ALA A 35 -11.51 -10.05 -12.10
N GLN A 36 -12.65 -9.45 -12.46
CA GLN A 36 -13.84 -10.21 -12.89
C GLN A 36 -13.72 -10.73 -14.33
N GLN A 37 -12.87 -10.12 -15.16
CA GLN A 37 -12.69 -10.48 -16.57
C GLN A 37 -11.57 -11.50 -16.73
N ASP A 38 -10.44 -11.27 -16.07
CA ASP A 38 -9.22 -12.08 -16.17
C ASP A 38 -8.45 -12.08 -14.84
N ASP A 39 -7.56 -13.05 -14.65
CA ASP A 39 -6.60 -13.04 -13.55
C ASP A 39 -5.61 -11.88 -13.72
N ILE A 40 -5.50 -11.02 -12.69
CA ILE A 40 -4.63 -9.85 -12.71
C ILE A 40 -3.58 -9.89 -11.59
N VAL A 41 -2.44 -9.22 -11.84
CA VAL A 41 -1.42 -8.98 -10.83
C VAL A 41 -1.31 -7.47 -10.61
N TYR A 42 -1.67 -7.03 -9.40
CA TYR A 42 -1.49 -5.64 -8.97
C TYR A 42 -0.19 -5.53 -8.16
N THR A 43 0.78 -4.80 -8.69
CA THR A 43 2.09 -4.60 -8.04
C THR A 43 2.17 -3.25 -7.35
N VAL A 44 2.72 -3.23 -6.14
CA VAL A 44 2.98 -2.02 -5.37
C VAL A 44 4.45 -1.97 -4.92
N PRO A 45 5.04 -0.77 -4.77
CA PRO A 45 6.39 -0.66 -4.23
C PRO A 45 6.40 -1.03 -2.74
N GLY A 46 7.32 -1.92 -2.35
CA GLY A 46 7.48 -2.38 -0.97
C GLY A 46 6.59 -3.58 -0.60
N HIS A 47 6.28 -3.74 0.67
CA HIS A 47 5.44 -4.83 1.17
C HIS A 47 3.94 -4.43 1.06
N PRO A 48 3.06 -5.23 0.41
CA PRO A 48 1.67 -4.82 0.13
C PRO A 48 0.81 -4.46 1.36
N ARG A 49 1.07 -5.09 2.51
CA ARG A 49 0.39 -4.78 3.77
C ARG A 49 0.93 -3.57 4.54
N VAL A 50 1.95 -2.89 4.03
CA VAL A 50 2.64 -1.82 4.77
C VAL A 50 2.37 -0.47 4.11
N ALA A 51 1.57 0.36 4.78
CA ALA A 51 1.22 1.71 4.35
C ALA A 51 0.55 1.80 2.95
N GLU A 52 0.00 0.71 2.43
CA GLU A 52 -0.70 0.67 1.14
C GLU A 52 -2.21 0.53 1.36
N THR A 53 -2.96 1.58 1.02
CA THR A 53 -4.40 1.66 1.35
C THR A 53 -5.25 0.84 0.41
N THR A 54 -4.84 0.70 -0.86
CA THR A 54 -5.63 0.00 -1.89
C THR A 54 -5.69 -1.50 -1.59
N THR A 55 -4.57 -2.09 -1.19
CA THR A 55 -4.42 -3.49 -0.80
C THR A 55 -5.31 -3.84 0.39
N VAL A 56 -5.32 -3.00 1.43
CA VAL A 56 -6.21 -3.19 2.59
C VAL A 56 -7.69 -3.15 2.17
N LYS A 57 -8.06 -2.23 1.27
CA LYS A 57 -9.42 -2.13 0.75
C LYS A 57 -9.81 -3.33 -0.12
N LEU A 58 -8.89 -3.85 -0.93
CA LEU A 58 -9.10 -5.07 -1.72
C LEU A 58 -9.34 -6.29 -0.84
N GLU A 59 -8.51 -6.50 0.19
CA GLU A 59 -8.71 -7.58 1.17
C GLU A 59 -10.07 -7.44 1.86
N ALA A 60 -10.42 -6.24 2.33
CA ALA A 60 -11.71 -5.99 2.97
C ALA A 60 -12.90 -6.24 2.02
N TYR A 61 -12.79 -5.86 0.76
CA TYR A 61 -13.81 -6.12 -0.25
C TYR A 61 -13.98 -7.62 -0.51
N ALA A 62 -12.88 -8.35 -0.72
CA ALA A 62 -12.91 -9.79 -0.97
C ALA A 62 -13.43 -10.61 0.22
N GLN A 63 -13.33 -10.08 1.45
CA GLN A 63 -13.96 -10.70 2.63
C GLN A 63 -15.49 -10.53 2.66
N GLN A 64 -16.01 -9.50 1.99
CA GLN A 64 -17.44 -9.17 1.98
C GLN A 64 -18.15 -9.67 0.71
N HIS A 65 -17.38 -10.02 -0.33
CA HIS A 65 -17.91 -10.35 -1.64
C HIS A 65 -17.16 -11.53 -2.26
N ASP A 66 -17.90 -12.51 -2.78
CA ASP A 66 -17.35 -13.73 -3.39
C ASP A 66 -17.00 -13.57 -4.88
N ASN A 67 -17.14 -12.36 -5.45
CA ASN A 67 -16.94 -12.12 -6.88
C ASN A 67 -15.48 -11.89 -7.30
N ILE A 68 -14.55 -11.83 -6.34
CA ILE A 68 -13.11 -11.83 -6.58
C ILE A 68 -12.40 -12.60 -5.45
N GLN A 69 -11.22 -13.11 -5.75
CA GLN A 69 -10.30 -13.65 -4.75
C GLN A 69 -9.04 -12.78 -4.70
N VAL A 70 -8.52 -12.52 -3.50
CA VAL A 70 -7.29 -11.74 -3.30
C VAL A 70 -6.26 -12.61 -2.62
N GLU A 71 -5.12 -12.81 -3.28
CA GLU A 71 -3.92 -13.41 -2.70
C GLU A 71 -2.84 -12.34 -2.55
N ILE A 72 -2.25 -12.24 -1.35
CA ILE A 72 -1.13 -11.33 -1.11
C ILE A 72 0.17 -12.10 -1.13
N LEU A 73 1.00 -11.78 -2.11
CA LEU A 73 2.39 -12.19 -2.15
C LEU A 73 3.25 -11.17 -1.39
N GLY A 74 4.06 -11.65 -0.45
CA GLY A 74 4.94 -10.80 0.35
C GLY A 74 5.98 -10.06 -0.49
N GLY A 75 6.43 -8.93 0.02
CA GLY A 75 7.53 -8.14 -0.53
C GLY A 75 8.45 -7.66 0.59
N LYS A 76 9.62 -7.12 0.27
CA LYS A 76 10.49 -6.54 1.31
C LYS A 76 9.85 -5.26 1.87
N SER A 77 9.67 -5.18 3.18
CA SER A 77 9.12 -3.99 3.82
C SER A 77 10.23 -2.97 4.04
N PHE A 78 9.91 -1.67 3.94
CA PHE A 78 10.85 -0.63 4.38
C PHE A 78 11.16 -0.73 5.88
N ILE A 79 10.26 -1.33 6.68
CA ILE A 79 10.46 -1.56 8.11
C ILE A 79 11.70 -2.44 8.32
N ASP A 80 11.87 -3.47 7.48
CA ASP A 80 13.01 -4.39 7.56
C ASP A 80 14.35 -3.67 7.32
N GLU A 81 14.35 -2.57 6.58
CA GLU A 81 15.54 -1.75 6.31
C GLU A 81 15.74 -0.62 7.33
N ALA A 82 14.64 -0.07 7.85
CA ALA A 82 14.65 1.08 8.76
C ALA A 82 14.95 0.68 10.21
N VAL A 83 14.52 -0.52 10.62
CA VAL A 83 14.66 -1.01 12.00
C VAL A 83 15.97 -1.76 12.16
N LYS A 84 16.95 -1.13 12.84
CA LYS A 84 18.27 -1.71 13.14
C LYS A 84 18.36 -2.33 14.54
N VAL A 85 17.23 -2.49 15.20
CA VAL A 85 17.09 -3.02 16.56
C VAL A 85 16.22 -4.27 16.52
N ASP A 86 16.31 -5.15 17.51
CA ASP A 86 15.43 -6.30 17.59
C ASP A 86 14.00 -5.81 17.88
N PRO A 87 13.00 -6.07 17.01
CA PRO A 87 11.61 -5.67 17.27
C PRO A 87 11.03 -6.32 18.54
N ASN A 88 11.62 -7.42 19.04
CA ASN A 88 11.23 -8.04 20.31
C ASN A 88 11.55 -7.17 21.53
N ASP A 89 12.48 -6.21 21.43
CA ASP A 89 12.81 -5.27 22.52
C ASP A 89 11.79 -4.12 22.66
N GLY A 90 10.67 -4.22 21.96
CA GLY A 90 9.57 -3.26 22.00
C GLY A 90 9.64 -2.28 20.83
N PHE A 91 8.74 -2.46 19.87
CA PHE A 91 8.65 -1.64 18.67
C PHE A 91 7.22 -1.17 18.42
N THR A 92 7.09 0.11 18.09
CA THR A 92 5.81 0.78 17.82
C THR A 92 5.91 1.52 16.48
N CYS A 93 5.09 1.14 15.50
CA CYS A 93 5.00 1.84 14.21
C CYS A 93 3.72 2.68 14.17
N LEU A 94 3.84 4.00 14.09
CA LEU A 94 2.71 4.93 14.11
C LEU A 94 2.71 5.80 12.86
N MET A 95 1.51 6.13 12.39
CA MET A 95 1.33 7.15 11.37
C MET A 95 1.30 8.53 12.04
N LEU A 96 1.87 9.57 11.43
CA LEU A 96 1.97 10.92 12.01
C LEU A 96 0.65 11.51 12.55
N ARG A 97 -0.50 11.08 12.03
CA ARG A 97 -1.84 11.53 12.50
C ARG A 97 -2.27 10.95 13.86
N HIS A 98 -1.63 9.90 14.35
CA HIS A 98 -1.98 9.21 15.60
C HIS A 98 -0.77 9.11 16.53
N LEU A 99 -0.40 10.23 17.16
CA LEU A 99 0.76 10.30 18.05
C LEU A 99 0.36 10.06 19.51
N LEU A 100 0.35 8.79 19.91
CA LEU A 100 0.47 8.40 21.31
C LEU A 100 1.78 7.63 21.44
N VAL A 101 2.84 8.38 21.74
CA VAL A 101 4.20 7.83 21.82
C VAL A 101 4.44 7.31 23.23
N SER A 102 4.89 6.06 23.33
CA SER A 102 5.41 5.49 24.57
C SER A 102 6.92 5.68 24.62
N ASN A 103 7.44 6.13 25.76
CA ASN A 103 8.89 6.26 25.97
C ASN A 103 9.59 4.91 26.22
N CYS A 104 8.81 3.81 26.32
CA CYS A 104 9.32 2.48 26.65
C CYS A 104 9.58 1.61 25.43
N THR A 105 9.34 2.10 24.20
CA THR A 105 9.48 1.33 22.97
C THR A 105 10.18 2.14 21.88
N HIS A 106 10.96 1.47 21.04
CA HIS A 106 11.43 2.06 19.79
C HIS A 106 10.22 2.48 18.94
N THR A 107 10.19 3.74 18.51
CA THR A 107 9.04 4.26 17.77
C THR A 107 9.47 4.69 16.36
N LEU A 108 8.85 4.09 15.34
CA LEU A 108 8.98 4.50 13.94
C LEU A 108 7.72 5.28 13.55
N ILE A 109 7.89 6.56 13.18
CA ILE A 109 6.79 7.41 12.72
C ILE A 109 6.81 7.43 11.19
N THR A 110 5.73 6.97 10.57
CA THR A 110 5.57 6.83 9.13
C THR A 110 4.62 7.91 8.59
N GLN A 111 4.60 8.06 7.25
CA GLN A 111 3.79 9.07 6.57
C GLN A 111 4.08 10.50 7.09
N VAL A 112 5.35 10.77 7.37
CA VAL A 112 5.87 12.10 7.72
C VAL A 112 5.99 12.96 6.46
N TYR A 113 4.87 13.14 5.75
CA TYR A 113 4.84 13.98 4.55
C TYR A 113 4.61 15.44 4.95
N SER A 114 5.52 16.31 4.55
CA SER A 114 5.32 17.76 4.61
C SER A 114 4.70 18.20 3.28
N PRO A 115 3.58 18.95 3.26
CA PRO A 115 3.08 19.56 2.02
C PRO A 115 4.09 20.54 1.38
N MET A 116 5.20 20.87 2.07
CA MET A 116 6.25 21.76 1.59
C MET A 116 7.26 21.10 0.63
N THR A 117 7.29 19.77 0.50
CA THR A 117 8.23 19.03 -0.38
C THR A 117 7.52 18.08 -1.33
N ALA A 118 6.38 18.52 -1.87
CA ALA A 118 5.84 17.94 -3.11
C ALA A 118 6.67 18.47 -4.29
N GLU A 119 7.84 17.89 -4.52
CA GLU A 119 8.45 17.87 -5.85
C GLU A 119 8.37 16.45 -6.39
N ILE A 120 7.87 16.40 -7.63
CA ILE A 120 7.50 15.23 -8.43
C ILE A 120 8.77 14.64 -9.04
#